data_AF-A0A9X4H266-F1
#
_entry.id   AF-A0A9X4H266-F1
#
_cell.length_a   1.000
_cell.length_b   1.000
_cell.length_c   1.000
_cell.angle_alpha   90.00
_cell.angle_beta   90.00
_cell.angle_gamma   90.00
#
_symmetry.space_group_name_H-M   'P 1'
#
loop_
_entity.id
_entity.type
_entity.pdbx_description
1 polymer ?
#
loop_
_entity_poly.entity_id
_entity_poly.type
_entity_poly.pdbx_seq_one_letter_code
_entity_poly.pdbx_strand_id
1 'polypeptide(L)'
;MGKCRICGKQTFGDYQYCRQCNSAQKGGRQPERGDRRHYGSTSSYTGRSGNPSSGLNSDYLKDGYFNEKGYLRKEIYTSEAELVAAVLSTKGMTRASLRRFYNKLRGIYSRFKDTRNFEEIKSVLYSFYPNAADAVSKNNNIPVEFRTFINVNVNLAEKDPDHLHGFVEHFQSVIAYFKESGYRR
;
A
#
# COMPACT_ATOMS: atom_id res chain seq x y z
N MET A 1 -16.84 6.92 50.78
CA MET A 1 -15.92 6.79 49.63
C MET A 1 -14.51 6.53 50.17
N GLY A 2 -13.82 5.51 49.66
CA GLY A 2 -12.48 5.13 50.14
C GLY A 2 -11.36 6.04 49.60
N LYS A 3 -10.14 5.86 50.14
CA LYS A 3 -8.90 6.47 49.61
C LYS A 3 -7.96 5.39 49.10
N CYS A 4 -7.30 5.66 47.97
CA CYS A 4 -6.37 4.73 47.34
C CYS A 4 -5.12 4.57 48.19
N ARG A 5 -4.74 3.32 48.46
CA ARG A 5 -3.54 3.02 49.28
C ARG A 5 -2.21 3.41 48.64
N ILE A 6 -2.17 3.65 47.32
CA ILE A 6 -0.94 3.96 46.58
C ILE A 6 -0.74 5.48 46.43
N CYS A 7 -1.80 6.22 46.06
CA CYS A 7 -1.68 7.64 45.73
C CYS A 7 -2.58 8.56 46.56
N GLY A 8 -3.32 8.03 47.54
CA GLY A 8 -4.21 8.81 48.41
C GLY A 8 -5.48 9.37 47.76
N LYS A 9 -5.63 9.25 46.43
CA LYS A 9 -6.80 9.74 45.69
C LYS A 9 -8.07 8.98 46.06
N GLN A 10 -9.22 9.65 45.95
CA GLN A 10 -10.53 9.08 46.23
C GLN A 10 -10.84 7.89 45.32
N THR A 11 -11.36 6.81 45.92
CA THR A 11 -11.84 5.63 45.19
C THR A 11 -13.37 5.66 45.10
N PHE A 12 -13.89 5.06 44.04
CA PHE A 12 -15.33 4.83 43.92
C PHE A 12 -15.70 3.65 44.81
N GLY A 13 -16.75 3.76 45.64
CA GLY A 13 -17.21 2.68 46.52
C GLY A 13 -16.13 2.14 47.47
N ASP A 14 -16.06 0.80 47.58
CA ASP A 14 -15.17 0.05 48.48
C ASP A 14 -13.85 -0.39 47.82
N TYR A 15 -13.50 0.20 46.68
CA TYR A 15 -12.28 -0.18 45.96
C TYR A 15 -11.04 0.25 46.73
N GLN A 16 -10.08 -0.67 46.88
CA GLN A 16 -8.81 -0.44 47.58
C GLN A 16 -7.85 0.50 46.79
N TYR A 17 -8.01 0.58 45.47
CA TYR A 17 -7.15 1.37 44.59
C TYR A 17 -7.98 2.25 43.64
N CYS A 18 -7.45 3.41 43.26
CA CYS A 18 -8.09 4.27 42.27
C CYS A 18 -7.95 3.68 40.86
N ARG A 19 -8.75 4.17 39.92
CA ARG A 19 -8.79 3.67 38.53
C ARG A 19 -7.40 3.65 37.87
N GLN A 20 -6.58 4.69 38.12
CA GLN A 20 -5.22 4.82 37.56
C GLN A 20 -4.23 3.80 38.13
N CYS A 21 -4.27 3.56 39.45
CA CYS A 21 -3.38 2.60 40.11
C CYS A 21 -3.79 1.15 39.86
N ASN A 22 -5.10 0.88 39.73
CA ASN A 22 -5.61 -0.45 39.42
C ASN A 22 -5.22 -0.90 37.99
N SER A 23 -5.25 0.02 37.02
CA SER A 23 -4.78 -0.27 35.65
C SER A 23 -3.28 -0.54 35.59
N ALA A 24 -2.47 0.13 36.43
CA ALA A 24 -1.03 -0.11 36.50
C ALA A 24 -0.71 -1.52 37.04
N GLN A 25 -1.50 -2.06 37.97
CA GLN A 25 -1.33 -3.44 38.45
C GLN A 25 -1.77 -4.51 37.45
N LYS A 26 -2.71 -4.20 36.55
CA LYS A 26 -3.19 -5.16 35.54
C LYS A 26 -2.32 -5.26 34.29
N GLY A 27 -1.31 -4.41 34.14
CA GLY A 27 -0.39 -4.40 32.98
C GLY A 27 0.74 -5.44 32.99
N GLY A 28 0.79 -6.32 34.00
CA GLY A 28 1.90 -7.26 34.22
C GLY A 28 1.67 -8.71 33.80
N ARG A 29 0.80 -9.02 32.83
CA ARG A 29 0.70 -10.39 32.28
C ARG A 29 1.63 -10.55 31.07
N GLN A 30 2.76 -11.21 31.31
CA GLN A 30 3.67 -11.74 30.27
C GLN A 30 2.91 -12.69 29.31
N PRO A 31 3.23 -12.71 28.01
CA PRO A 31 2.86 -13.82 27.15
C PRO A 31 3.77 -15.02 27.46
N GLU A 32 3.14 -16.15 27.77
CA GLU A 32 3.77 -17.44 28.01
C GLU A 32 4.53 -17.96 26.79
N ARG A 33 5.65 -18.62 27.09
CA ARG A 33 6.55 -19.32 26.17
C ARG A 33 5.82 -20.49 25.48
N GLY A 34 6.04 -20.61 24.17
CA GLY A 34 5.61 -21.75 23.36
C GLY A 34 6.47 -21.91 22.10
N ASP A 35 7.74 -22.21 22.32
CA ASP A 35 8.59 -23.14 21.55
C ASP A 35 8.20 -23.52 20.09
N ARG A 36 8.97 -23.09 19.08
CA ARG A 36 9.68 -23.98 18.12
C ARG A 36 10.31 -23.27 16.91
N ARG A 37 11.61 -23.56 16.77
CA ARG A 37 12.39 -23.81 15.53
C ARG A 37 12.95 -22.62 14.75
N HIS A 38 14.22 -22.35 15.08
CA HIS A 38 15.32 -22.01 14.18
C HIS A 38 15.20 -22.60 12.76
N TYR A 39 15.30 -21.73 11.76
CA TYR A 39 15.94 -22.06 10.48
C TYR A 39 16.58 -20.81 9.87
N GLY A 40 17.84 -20.94 9.48
CA GLY A 40 18.39 -20.23 8.33
C GLY A 40 18.80 -18.77 8.51
N SER A 41 20.07 -18.59 8.88
CA SER A 41 20.89 -17.46 8.46
C SER A 41 20.72 -17.14 6.97
N THR A 42 20.46 -15.89 6.61
CA THR A 42 21.01 -15.31 5.37
C THR A 42 20.95 -13.78 5.36
N SER A 43 22.15 -13.22 5.26
CA SER A 43 22.51 -12.02 4.51
C SER A 43 21.81 -10.70 4.83
N SER A 44 22.52 -9.90 5.62
CA SER A 44 22.46 -8.44 5.61
C SER A 44 22.76 -7.89 4.22
N TYR A 45 21.72 -7.76 3.39
CA TYR A 45 21.76 -6.85 2.26
C TYR A 45 21.70 -5.43 2.81
N THR A 46 22.86 -4.77 2.83
CA THR A 46 22.99 -3.32 2.85
C THR A 46 22.37 -2.77 1.56
N GLY A 47 21.05 -2.64 1.58
CA GLY A 47 20.26 -1.99 0.55
C GLY A 47 20.63 -0.52 0.49
N ARG A 48 21.53 -0.23 -0.45
CA ARG A 48 21.86 1.08 -1.03
C ARG A 48 20.71 2.07 -0.88
N SER A 49 20.86 3.04 0.01
CA SER A 49 19.98 4.21 0.12
C SER A 49 20.16 5.06 -1.14
N GLY A 50 19.45 4.69 -2.20
CA GLY A 50 19.24 5.57 -3.34
C GLY A 50 18.34 6.71 -2.86
N ASN A 51 18.85 7.93 -2.91
CA ASN A 51 18.04 9.14 -2.79
C ASN A 51 16.81 8.99 -3.70
N PRO A 52 15.57 9.02 -3.19
CA PRO A 52 14.40 9.00 -4.05
C PRO A 52 14.37 10.33 -4.80
N SER A 53 14.76 10.27 -6.07
CA SER A 53 14.58 11.35 -7.03
C SER A 53 13.12 11.83 -7.01
N SER A 54 12.95 13.14 -7.09
CA SER A 54 11.78 13.94 -6.68
C SER A 54 10.44 13.73 -7.39
N GLY A 55 10.23 12.61 -8.08
CA GLY A 55 9.00 12.27 -8.81
C GLY A 55 9.13 10.98 -9.63
N LEU A 56 8.05 10.56 -10.29
CA LEU A 56 8.11 9.54 -11.33
C LEU A 56 8.71 10.16 -12.60
N ASN A 57 9.88 9.68 -13.02
CA ASN A 57 10.56 10.15 -14.23
C ASN A 57 9.75 9.82 -15.50
N SER A 58 10.00 10.55 -16.58
CA SER A 58 9.44 10.29 -17.92
C SER A 58 9.67 8.86 -18.41
N ASP A 59 10.72 8.22 -17.91
CA ASP A 59 11.20 6.91 -18.33
C ASP A 59 10.49 5.76 -17.59
N TYR A 60 9.58 6.07 -16.67
CA TYR A 60 8.81 5.06 -15.94
C TYR A 60 8.04 4.15 -16.91
N LEU A 61 8.30 2.83 -16.82
CA LEU A 61 7.75 1.79 -17.69
C LEU A 61 7.98 2.01 -19.20
N LYS A 62 9.06 2.70 -19.61
CA LYS A 62 9.39 2.87 -21.04
C LYS A 62 9.54 1.53 -21.78
N ASP A 63 10.05 0.51 -21.09
CA ASP A 63 10.28 -0.83 -21.63
C ASP A 63 9.03 -1.74 -21.52
N GLY A 64 7.91 -1.20 -21.03
CA GLY A 64 6.65 -1.94 -20.84
C GLY A 64 6.72 -3.03 -19.76
N TYR A 65 5.74 -3.93 -19.76
CA TYR A 65 5.64 -5.00 -18.77
C TYR A 65 6.41 -6.26 -19.14
N PHE A 66 6.71 -6.47 -20.42
CA PHE A 66 7.19 -7.75 -20.94
C PHE A 66 8.65 -7.69 -21.37
N ASN A 67 9.36 -8.79 -21.19
CA ASN A 67 10.69 -8.97 -21.73
C ASN A 67 10.62 -9.45 -23.19
N GLU A 68 11.79 -9.59 -23.83
CA GLU A 68 11.92 -10.06 -25.22
C GLU A 68 11.28 -11.44 -25.46
N LYS A 69 11.08 -12.24 -24.41
CA LYS A 69 10.46 -13.58 -24.47
C LYS A 69 8.95 -13.57 -24.23
N GLY A 70 8.34 -12.40 -24.03
CA GLY A 70 6.91 -12.25 -23.76
C GLY A 70 6.49 -12.55 -22.32
N TYR A 71 7.44 -12.70 -21.38
CA TYR A 71 7.14 -12.87 -19.96
C TYR A 71 7.22 -11.55 -19.21
N LEU A 72 6.49 -11.44 -18.10
CA LEU A 72 6.54 -10.26 -17.25
C LEU A 72 7.97 -10.01 -16.73
N ARG A 73 8.41 -8.76 -16.85
CA ARG A 73 9.70 -8.26 -16.40
C ARG A 73 9.80 -8.31 -14.87
N LYS A 74 10.97 -8.63 -14.34
CA LYS A 74 11.20 -8.70 -12.89
C LYS A 74 11.04 -7.32 -12.24
N GLU A 75 11.35 -6.26 -12.98
CA GLU A 75 11.40 -4.89 -12.51
C GLU A 75 10.02 -4.40 -12.06
N ILE A 76 8.94 -4.85 -12.72
CA ILE A 76 7.56 -4.50 -12.36
C ILE A 76 7.15 -5.06 -10.99
N TYR A 77 7.83 -6.11 -10.53
CA TYR A 77 7.64 -6.73 -9.21
C TYR A 77 8.63 -6.24 -8.15
N THR A 78 9.64 -5.47 -8.56
CA THR A 78 10.77 -5.10 -7.69
C THR A 78 11.06 -3.61 -7.82
N SER A 79 12.14 -3.23 -8.51
CA SER A 79 12.67 -1.86 -8.52
C SER A 79 11.68 -0.80 -8.98
N GLU A 80 10.86 -1.08 -10.01
CA GLU A 80 9.86 -0.11 -10.49
C GLU A 80 8.69 0.01 -9.51
N ALA A 81 8.26 -1.11 -8.91
CA ALA A 81 7.19 -1.09 -7.90
C ALA A 81 7.63 -0.41 -6.60
N GLU A 82 8.86 -0.67 -6.14
CA GLU A 82 9.48 -0.01 -4.98
C GLU A 82 9.60 1.50 -5.20
N LEU A 83 10.05 1.92 -6.39
CA LEU A 83 10.16 3.33 -6.76
C LEU A 83 8.79 4.03 -6.69
N VAL A 84 7.77 3.46 -7.35
CA VAL A 84 6.41 4.04 -7.33
C VAL A 84 5.88 4.10 -5.90
N ALA A 85 6.02 3.02 -5.13
CA ALA A 85 5.55 2.97 -3.75
C ALA A 85 6.20 4.06 -2.88
N ALA A 86 7.51 4.26 -3.01
CA ALA A 86 8.25 5.28 -2.29
C ALA A 86 7.84 6.71 -2.70
N VAL A 87 7.75 6.98 -4.01
CA VAL A 87 7.33 8.29 -4.53
C VAL A 87 5.91 8.64 -4.06
N LEU A 88 4.97 7.71 -4.18
CA LEU A 88 3.60 7.95 -3.74
C LEU A 88 3.52 8.19 -2.23
N SER A 89 4.23 7.39 -1.43
CA SER A 89 4.24 7.53 0.02
C SER A 89 4.82 8.87 0.47
N THR A 90 5.99 9.24 -0.05
CA THR A 90 6.66 10.51 0.29
C THR A 90 5.84 11.75 -0.08
N LYS A 91 4.96 11.63 -1.08
CA LYS A 91 4.04 12.70 -1.52
C LYS A 91 2.68 12.68 -0.81
N GLY A 92 2.55 11.91 0.28
CA GLY A 92 1.37 11.93 1.15
C GLY A 92 0.22 11.03 0.70
N MET A 93 0.44 10.12 -0.26
CA MET A 93 -0.56 9.11 -0.61
C MET A 93 -0.92 8.27 0.62
N THR A 94 -2.20 7.99 0.83
CA THR A 94 -2.62 7.06 1.90
C THR A 94 -2.75 5.64 1.35
N ARG A 95 -2.49 4.64 2.20
CA ARG A 95 -2.69 3.24 1.82
C ARG A 95 -4.15 2.96 1.47
N ALA A 96 -5.08 3.61 2.17
CA ALA A 96 -6.51 3.48 1.92
C ALA A 96 -6.91 3.97 0.53
N SER A 97 -6.45 5.17 0.13
CA SER A 97 -6.68 5.70 -1.22
C SER A 97 -6.10 4.76 -2.27
N LEU A 98 -4.84 4.34 -2.11
CA LEU A 98 -4.16 3.46 -3.06
C LEU A 98 -4.91 2.13 -3.24
N ARG A 99 -5.37 1.53 -2.14
CA ARG A 99 -6.12 0.28 -2.14
C ARG A 99 -7.48 0.40 -2.82
N ARG A 100 -8.17 1.54 -2.71
CA ARG A 100 -9.47 1.76 -3.40
C ARG A 100 -9.30 1.68 -4.92
N PHE A 101 -8.29 2.34 -5.47
CA PHE A 101 -8.01 2.29 -6.92
C PHE A 101 -7.64 0.88 -7.38
N TYR A 102 -6.81 0.17 -6.61
CA TYR A 102 -6.47 -1.20 -6.93
C TYR A 102 -7.67 -2.16 -6.88
N ASN A 103 -8.54 -2.03 -5.87
CA ASN A 103 -9.75 -2.85 -5.79
C ASN A 103 -10.66 -2.63 -7.00
N LYS A 104 -10.77 -1.39 -7.49
CA LYS A 104 -11.47 -1.09 -8.74
C LYS A 104 -10.84 -1.79 -9.93
N LEU A 105 -9.51 -1.73 -10.07
CA LEU A 105 -8.79 -2.42 -11.15
C LEU A 105 -9.01 -3.94 -11.08
N ARG A 106 -8.92 -4.53 -9.88
CA ARG A 106 -9.20 -5.95 -9.66
C ARG A 106 -10.62 -6.35 -10.01
N GLY A 107 -11.61 -5.50 -9.70
CA GLY A 107 -13.00 -5.74 -10.10
C GLY A 107 -13.16 -5.78 -11.63
N ILE A 108 -12.54 -4.84 -12.33
CA ILE A 108 -12.53 -4.81 -13.81
C ILE A 108 -11.85 -6.06 -14.37
N TYR A 109 -10.68 -6.42 -13.84
CA TYR A 109 -9.96 -7.61 -14.28
C TYR A 109 -10.72 -8.92 -13.96
N SER A 110 -11.44 -8.99 -12.85
CA SER A 110 -12.32 -10.13 -12.55
C SER A 110 -13.43 -10.25 -13.58
N ARG A 111 -14.11 -9.14 -13.89
CA ARG A 111 -15.15 -9.11 -14.94
C ARG A 111 -14.59 -9.56 -16.29
N PHE A 112 -13.37 -9.15 -16.64
CA PHE A 112 -12.71 -9.63 -17.85
C PHE A 112 -12.49 -11.15 -17.83
N LYS A 113 -12.06 -11.73 -16.71
CA LYS A 113 -11.88 -13.19 -16.59
C LYS A 113 -13.18 -13.95 -16.80
N ASP A 114 -14.30 -13.36 -16.37
CA ASP A 114 -15.62 -13.96 -16.46
C ASP A 114 -16.20 -13.83 -17.88
N THR A 115 -16.14 -12.63 -18.49
CA THR A 115 -16.78 -12.36 -19.79
C THR A 115 -15.88 -12.66 -20.99
N ARG A 116 -14.55 -12.61 -20.80
CA ARG A 116 -13.53 -12.65 -21.87
C ARG A 116 -13.71 -11.59 -22.95
N ASN A 117 -14.49 -10.55 -22.68
CA ASN A 117 -14.75 -9.46 -23.61
C ASN A 117 -13.81 -8.28 -23.30
N PHE A 118 -12.69 -8.19 -24.03
CA PHE A 118 -11.70 -7.14 -23.79
C PHE A 118 -12.19 -5.75 -24.21
N GLU A 119 -12.95 -5.62 -25.30
CA GLU A 119 -13.45 -4.33 -25.79
C GLU A 119 -14.41 -3.66 -24.79
N GLU A 120 -15.30 -4.46 -24.20
CA GLU A 120 -16.17 -3.99 -23.11
C GLU A 120 -15.33 -3.48 -21.93
N ILE A 121 -14.30 -4.24 -21.55
CA ILE A 121 -13.44 -3.92 -20.41
C ILE A 121 -12.58 -2.67 -20.66
N LYS A 122 -12.12 -2.49 -21.90
CA LYS A 122 -11.37 -1.31 -22.34
C LYS A 122 -12.16 -0.03 -22.11
N SER A 123 -13.46 -0.03 -22.44
CA SER A 123 -14.34 1.12 -22.17
C SER A 123 -14.44 1.47 -20.68
N VAL A 124 -14.48 0.45 -19.81
CA VAL A 124 -14.55 0.64 -18.35
C VAL A 124 -13.20 1.09 -17.79
N LEU A 125 -12.10 0.62 -18.37
CA LEU A 125 -10.74 0.99 -17.99
C LEU A 125 -10.50 2.49 -18.17
N TYR A 126 -11.05 3.11 -19.22
CA TYR A 126 -10.95 4.56 -19.44
C TYR A 126 -11.50 5.40 -18.30
N SER A 127 -12.40 4.86 -17.46
CA SER A 127 -12.87 5.56 -16.28
C SER A 127 -11.74 5.90 -15.29
N PHE A 128 -10.58 5.25 -15.36
CA PHE A 128 -9.43 5.60 -14.52
C PHE A 128 -8.89 7.00 -14.77
N TYR A 129 -8.91 7.49 -16.02
CA TYR A 129 -8.42 8.84 -16.36
C TYR A 129 -9.15 9.95 -15.57
N PRO A 130 -10.50 10.08 -15.66
CA PRO A 130 -11.21 11.10 -14.90
C PRO A 130 -11.17 10.83 -13.39
N ASN A 131 -11.19 9.56 -12.94
CA ASN A 131 -11.13 9.26 -11.50
C ASN A 131 -9.80 9.66 -10.87
N ALA A 132 -8.67 9.45 -11.56
CA ALA A 132 -7.38 9.89 -11.06
C ALA A 132 -7.26 11.43 -11.08
N ALA A 133 -7.76 12.09 -12.13
CA ALA A 133 -7.77 13.55 -12.21
C ALA A 133 -8.62 14.19 -11.10
N ASP A 134 -9.83 13.69 -10.88
CA ASP A 134 -10.75 14.15 -9.83
C ASP A 134 -10.20 13.90 -8.43
N ALA A 135 -9.55 12.75 -8.22
CA ALA A 135 -8.94 12.41 -6.95
C ALA A 135 -7.77 13.34 -6.58
N VAL A 136 -6.94 13.73 -7.56
CA VAL A 136 -5.86 14.71 -7.36
C VAL A 136 -6.41 16.10 -7.07
N SER A 137 -7.52 16.51 -7.72
CA SER A 137 -8.08 17.86 -7.53
C SER A 137 -8.83 18.01 -6.20
N LYS A 138 -9.53 16.97 -5.72
CA LYS A 138 -10.35 17.02 -4.51
C LYS A 138 -9.63 16.61 -3.23
N ASN A 139 -8.55 15.84 -3.32
CA ASN A 139 -7.90 15.25 -2.17
C ASN A 139 -6.44 15.68 -2.07
N ASN A 140 -6.11 16.47 -1.05
CA ASN A 140 -4.74 16.92 -0.78
C ASN A 140 -3.76 15.75 -0.54
N ASN A 141 -4.26 14.55 -0.27
CA ASN A 141 -3.47 13.35 0.00
C ASN A 141 -3.34 12.41 -1.22
N ILE A 142 -3.60 12.89 -2.44
CA ILE A 142 -3.39 12.11 -3.67
C ILE A 142 -2.49 12.92 -4.61
N PRO A 143 -1.24 12.47 -4.81
CA PRO A 143 -0.25 13.26 -5.53
C PRO A 143 -0.43 13.20 -7.06
N VAL A 144 0.08 14.21 -7.77
CA VAL A 144 0.03 14.27 -9.24
C VAL A 144 0.75 13.07 -9.86
N GLU A 145 1.81 12.57 -9.22
CA GLU A 145 2.54 11.37 -9.60
C GLU A 145 1.63 10.14 -9.65
N PHE A 146 0.59 10.07 -8.81
CA PHE A 146 -0.40 9.00 -8.89
C PHE A 146 -1.20 9.05 -10.19
N ARG A 147 -1.54 10.25 -10.68
CA ARG A 147 -2.20 10.41 -11.98
C ARG A 147 -1.27 9.98 -13.11
N THR A 148 0.01 10.35 -13.06
CA THR A 148 1.00 9.88 -14.05
C THR A 148 1.11 8.36 -14.06
N PHE A 149 1.22 7.74 -12.87
CA PHE A 149 1.20 6.29 -12.70
C PHE A 149 -0.03 5.66 -13.37
N ILE A 150 -1.24 6.14 -13.05
CA ILE A 150 -2.47 5.61 -13.64
C ILE A 150 -2.49 5.78 -15.15
N ASN A 151 -2.15 6.96 -15.68
CA ASN A 151 -2.22 7.23 -17.11
C ASN A 151 -1.26 6.33 -17.91
N VAL A 152 -0.01 6.20 -17.46
CA VAL A 152 0.99 5.33 -18.13
C VAL A 152 0.50 3.89 -18.15
N ASN A 153 0.03 3.37 -17.02
CA ASN A 153 -0.37 1.98 -16.94
C ASN A 153 -1.68 1.69 -17.71
N VAL A 154 -2.64 2.63 -17.74
CA VAL A 154 -3.87 2.48 -18.53
C VAL A 154 -3.57 2.48 -20.02
N ASN A 155 -2.71 3.40 -20.51
CA ASN A 155 -2.26 3.43 -21.90
C ASN A 155 -1.57 2.11 -22.34
N LEU A 156 -0.88 1.44 -21.43
CA LEU A 156 -0.34 0.11 -21.71
C LEU A 156 -1.44 -0.96 -21.67
N ALA A 157 -2.27 -0.95 -20.63
CA ALA A 157 -3.30 -1.97 -20.38
C ALA A 157 -4.45 -1.98 -21.42
N GLU A 158 -4.65 -0.90 -22.17
CA GLU A 158 -5.67 -0.84 -23.22
C GLU A 158 -5.25 -1.50 -24.54
N LYS A 159 -3.98 -1.92 -24.67
CA LYS A 159 -3.44 -2.57 -25.87
C LYS A 159 -4.01 -3.97 -26.06
N ASP A 160 -3.93 -4.80 -25.02
CA ASP A 160 -4.39 -6.17 -25.04
C ASP A 160 -4.59 -6.74 -23.61
N PRO A 161 -5.25 -7.90 -23.46
CA PRO A 161 -5.47 -8.56 -22.18
C PRO A 161 -4.21 -8.85 -21.35
N ASP A 162 -3.09 -9.10 -22.00
CA ASP A 162 -1.85 -9.43 -21.30
C ASP A 162 -1.29 -8.17 -20.64
N HIS A 163 -1.33 -7.03 -21.31
CA HIS A 163 -0.96 -5.75 -20.69
C HIS A 163 -1.89 -5.35 -19.55
N LEU A 164 -3.19 -5.68 -19.63
CA LEU A 164 -4.11 -5.51 -18.51
C LEU A 164 -3.68 -6.37 -17.31
N HIS A 165 -3.27 -7.62 -17.56
CA HIS A 165 -2.71 -8.48 -16.52
C HIS A 165 -1.42 -7.89 -15.93
N GLY A 166 -0.51 -7.40 -16.77
CA GLY A 166 0.72 -6.74 -16.35
C GLY A 166 0.47 -5.54 -15.42
N PHE A 167 -0.53 -4.71 -15.74
CA PHE A 167 -0.91 -3.60 -14.85
C PHE A 167 -1.41 -4.10 -13.49
N VAL A 168 -2.24 -5.14 -13.46
CA VAL A 168 -2.74 -5.73 -12.20
C VAL A 168 -1.59 -6.21 -11.32
N GLU A 169 -0.64 -6.94 -11.89
CA GLU A 169 0.53 -7.48 -11.18
C GLU A 169 1.47 -6.38 -10.69
N HIS A 170 1.73 -5.37 -11.53
CA HIS A 170 2.55 -4.22 -11.14
C HIS A 170 1.90 -3.42 -10.01
N PHE A 171 0.61 -3.10 -10.13
CA PHE A 171 -0.10 -2.34 -9.10
C PHE A 171 -0.21 -3.13 -7.79
N GLN A 172 -0.39 -4.46 -7.85
CA GLN A 172 -0.33 -5.32 -6.67
C GLN A 172 1.04 -5.22 -5.98
N SER A 173 2.12 -5.24 -6.76
CA SER A 173 3.49 -5.11 -6.26
C SER A 173 3.74 -3.75 -5.60
N VAL A 174 3.25 -2.66 -6.21
CA VAL A 174 3.30 -1.31 -5.62
C VAL A 174 2.63 -1.29 -4.24
N ILE A 175 1.44 -1.88 -4.11
CA ILE A 175 0.75 -1.96 -2.81
C ILE A 175 1.55 -2.75 -1.78
N ALA A 176 2.19 -3.84 -2.19
CA ALA A 176 2.98 -4.69 -1.31
C ALA A 176 4.19 -3.92 -0.71
N TYR A 177 4.87 -3.10 -1.52
CA TYR A 177 5.96 -2.25 -1.04
C TYR A 177 5.49 -0.96 -0.37
N PHE A 178 4.24 -0.56 -0.55
CA PHE A 178 3.72 0.69 -0.05
C PHE A 178 3.75 0.75 1.48
N LYS A 179 4.69 1.54 2.02
CA LYS A 179 4.77 1.87 3.45
C LYS A 179 4.30 3.30 3.61
N GLU A 180 3.17 3.50 4.28
CA GLU A 180 2.65 4.84 4.57
C GLU A 180 3.66 5.57 5.45
N SER A 181 4.24 6.66 4.96
CA SER A 181 5.14 7.50 5.75
C SER A 181 4.31 8.13 6.86
N GLY A 182 4.49 7.66 8.09
CA GLY A 182 3.69 8.08 9.23
C GLY A 182 3.81 9.57 9.50
N TYR A 183 2.89 10.37 8.97
CA TYR A 183 2.48 11.63 9.59
C TYR A 183 1.20 11.37 10.38
N ARG A 184 1.36 10.69 11.52
CA ARG A 184 0.52 10.93 12.69
C ARG A 184 1.38 11.75 13.65
N ARG A 185 1.24 13.07 13.58
CA ARG A 185 1.54 13.96 14.70
C ARG A 185 0.22 14.48 15.23
#